data_AF-A0A9W8U5A1-F1
#
_entry.id   AF-A0A9W8U5A1-F1
#
_cell.length_a   1.000
_cell.length_b   1.000
_cell.length_c   1.000
_cell.angle_alpha   90.00
_cell.angle_beta   90.00
_cell.angle_gamma   90.00
#
_symmetry.space_group_name_H-M   'P 1'
#
loop_
_entity.id
_entity.type
_entity.pdbx_description
1 polymer ?
#
loop_
_entity_poly.entity_id
_entity_poly.type
_entity_poly.pdbx_seq_one_letter_code
_entity_poly.pdbx_strand_id
1 'polypeptide(L)'
;MGTRLGLFGVEPSVAVERARKISPEMQSATSYAAWGTFNWIVLMALFYQQPGLSYPEHPPAVPIPGHTWHHSSEGSPESTRQTLQQTYMGDTFPVLCRFWRIMHEVTLKYYRDQPYPREGLSSHITLAFAEYKYRELIAWAETLPPSMVRSEQSPHHVLVFQYVSSIATFMTEAFA
;
A
#
# COMPACT_ATOMS: atom_id res chain seq x y z
N MET A 1 6.76 -11.01 13.74
CA MET A 1 7.38 -12.00 12.81
C MET A 1 7.93 -11.34 11.54
N GLY A 2 7.22 -10.42 10.87
CA GLY A 2 7.75 -9.71 9.69
C GLY A 2 9.12 -9.05 9.88
N THR A 3 9.36 -8.36 11.00
CA THR A 3 10.69 -7.80 11.35
C THR A 3 11.76 -8.88 11.52
N ARG A 4 11.41 -10.02 12.16
CA ARG A 4 12.34 -11.15 12.34
C ARG A 4 12.71 -11.82 11.02
N LEU A 5 11.81 -11.77 10.03
CA LEU A 5 12.04 -12.23 8.66
C LEU A 5 12.74 -11.17 7.79
N GLY A 6 13.06 -9.99 8.34
CA GLY A 6 13.71 -8.90 7.61
C GLY A 6 12.84 -8.24 6.55
N LEU A 7 11.51 -8.34 6.67
CA LEU A 7 10.57 -7.71 5.72
C LEU A 7 10.34 -6.21 6.00
N PHE A 8 10.67 -5.76 7.23
CA PHE A 8 10.44 -4.41 7.74
C PHE A 8 11.64 -3.93 8.54
N GLY A 9 11.88 -2.61 8.55
CA GLY A 9 12.98 -1.99 9.31
C GLY A 9 14.36 -2.36 8.78
N VAL A 10 14.46 -2.74 7.51
CA VAL A 10 15.72 -3.02 6.82
C VAL A 10 16.01 -1.85 5.87
N GLU A 11 17.22 -1.33 5.94
CA GLU A 11 17.70 -0.28 5.04
C GLU A 11 17.49 -0.67 3.58
N PRO A 12 17.00 0.25 2.71
CA PRO A 12 16.69 -0.09 1.31
C PRO A 12 17.88 -0.65 0.53
N SER A 13 19.09 -0.15 0.79
CA SER A 13 20.33 -0.66 0.19
C SER A 13 20.58 -2.14 0.53
N VAL A 14 20.36 -2.51 1.79
CA VAL A 14 20.52 -3.88 2.30
C VAL A 14 19.42 -4.80 1.77
N ALA A 15 18.18 -4.30 1.67
CA ALA A 15 17.07 -5.05 1.10
C ALA A 15 17.30 -5.39 -0.38
N VAL A 16 17.78 -4.41 -1.17
CA VAL A 16 18.16 -4.60 -2.59
C VAL A 16 19.29 -5.61 -2.73
N GLU A 17 20.33 -5.52 -1.91
CA GLU A 17 21.46 -6.45 -1.97
C GLU A 17 21.04 -7.89 -1.65
N ARG A 18 20.16 -8.08 -0.66
CA ARG A 18 19.58 -9.40 -0.36
C ARG A 18 18.71 -9.92 -1.48
N ALA A 19 17.87 -9.06 -2.07
CA ALA A 19 17.01 -9.43 -3.19
C ALA A 19 17.85 -9.98 -4.37
N ARG A 20 19.01 -9.38 -4.67
CA ARG A 20 19.93 -9.87 -5.71
C ARG A 20 20.50 -11.28 -5.47
N LYS A 21 20.51 -11.76 -4.22
CA LYS A 21 21.09 -13.07 -3.83
C LYS A 21 20.07 -14.21 -3.86
N ILE A 22 18.78 -13.94 -4.07
CA ILE A 22 17.71 -14.94 -4.04
C ILE A 22 17.05 -15.11 -5.41
N SER A 23 16.41 -16.27 -5.65
CA SER A 23 15.74 -16.56 -6.93
C SER A 23 14.61 -15.57 -7.22
N PRO A 24 14.26 -15.31 -8.49
CA PRO A 24 13.18 -14.38 -8.84
C PRO A 24 11.83 -14.73 -8.20
N GLU A 25 11.52 -16.03 -8.08
CA GLU A 25 10.31 -16.52 -7.41
C GLU A 25 10.31 -16.15 -5.92
N MET A 26 11.45 -16.32 -5.24
CA MET A 26 11.61 -15.94 -3.84
C MET A 26 11.53 -14.42 -3.68
N GLN A 27 12.10 -13.63 -4.61
CA GLN A 27 11.97 -12.16 -4.58
C GLN A 27 10.51 -11.72 -4.68
N SER A 28 9.74 -12.36 -5.57
CA SER A 28 8.31 -12.11 -5.74
C SER A 28 7.55 -12.44 -4.45
N ALA A 29 7.75 -13.65 -3.92
CA ALA A 29 7.10 -14.09 -2.67
C ALA A 29 7.45 -13.18 -1.47
N THR A 30 8.71 -12.77 -1.34
CA THR A 30 9.15 -11.80 -0.32
C THR A 30 8.45 -10.45 -0.49
N SER A 31 8.32 -9.96 -1.72
CA SER A 31 7.64 -8.69 -2.02
C SER A 31 6.15 -8.76 -1.68
N TYR A 32 5.46 -9.83 -2.08
CA TYR A 32 4.05 -10.05 -1.70
C TYR A 32 3.87 -10.15 -0.18
N ALA A 33 4.74 -10.90 0.51
CA ALA A 33 4.66 -11.04 1.96
C ALA A 33 4.87 -9.70 2.69
N ALA A 34 5.86 -8.92 2.26
CA ALA A 34 6.16 -7.62 2.85
C ALA A 34 5.03 -6.61 2.62
N TRP A 35 4.58 -6.44 1.38
CA TRP A 35 3.50 -5.52 1.04
C TRP A 35 2.14 -5.97 1.58
N GLY A 36 1.83 -7.26 1.56
CA GLY A 36 0.60 -7.79 2.13
C GLY A 36 0.54 -7.57 3.64
N THR A 37 1.64 -7.82 4.35
CA THR A 37 1.74 -7.54 5.79
C THR A 37 1.63 -6.05 6.08
N PHE A 38 2.25 -5.19 5.27
CA PHE A 38 2.15 -3.73 5.41
C PHE A 38 0.71 -3.26 5.27
N ASN A 39 0.05 -3.63 4.16
CA ASN A 39 -1.34 -3.28 3.89
C ASN A 39 -2.26 -3.71 5.03
N TRP A 40 -2.06 -4.91 5.57
CA TRP A 40 -2.83 -5.42 6.70
C TRP A 40 -2.60 -4.59 7.98
N ILE A 41 -1.36 -4.24 8.30
CA ILE A 41 -1.06 -3.44 9.49
C ILE A 41 -1.68 -2.05 9.38
N VAL A 42 -1.58 -1.39 8.21
CA VAL A 42 -2.17 -0.05 8.01
C VAL A 42 -3.70 -0.09 8.12
N LEU A 43 -4.34 -1.12 7.57
CA LEU A 43 -5.78 -1.33 7.71
C LEU A 43 -6.19 -1.56 9.18
N MET A 44 -5.48 -2.44 9.90
CA MET A 44 -5.76 -2.70 11.32
C MET A 44 -5.56 -1.45 12.20
N ALA A 45 -4.52 -0.68 11.90
CA ALA A 45 -4.24 0.58 12.56
C ALA A 45 -5.36 1.62 12.37
N LEU A 46 -5.74 1.86 11.11
CA LEU A 46 -6.70 2.89 10.74
C LEU A 46 -8.12 2.55 11.21
N PHE A 47 -8.56 1.31 11.00
CA PHE A 47 -9.96 0.91 11.21
C PHE A 47 -10.25 0.28 12.56
N TYR A 48 -9.30 -0.45 13.12
CA TYR A 48 -9.53 -1.27 14.32
C TYR A 48 -8.75 -0.77 15.54
N GLN A 49 -7.80 0.15 15.37
CA GLN A 49 -6.95 0.72 16.42
C GLN A 49 -6.40 -0.33 17.39
N GLN A 50 -5.98 -1.48 16.85
CA GLN A 50 -5.65 -2.65 17.65
C GLN A 50 -4.55 -2.34 18.68
N PRO A 51 -4.80 -2.52 20.00
CA PRO A 51 -3.80 -2.26 21.02
C PRO A 51 -2.56 -3.14 20.86
N GLY A 52 -1.38 -2.55 21.07
CA GLY A 52 -0.10 -3.26 20.98
C GLY A 52 0.38 -3.55 19.55
N LEU A 53 -0.35 -3.11 18.52
CA LEU A 53 0.12 -3.19 17.14
C LEU A 53 1.24 -2.17 16.91
N SER A 54 2.42 -2.65 16.53
CA SER A 54 3.53 -1.77 16.15
C SER A 54 3.28 -1.19 14.76
N TYR A 55 3.24 0.14 14.68
CA TYR A 55 3.06 0.86 13.43
C TYR A 55 4.38 0.84 12.64
N PRO A 56 4.37 0.48 11.35
CA PRO A 56 5.55 0.59 10.52
C PRO A 56 5.90 2.08 10.38
N GLU A 57 7.16 2.44 10.62
CA GLU A 57 7.61 3.83 10.42
C GLU A 57 7.75 4.16 8.93
N HIS A 58 8.08 3.14 8.13
CA HIS A 58 8.31 3.25 6.70
C HIS A 58 7.62 2.10 5.96
N PRO A 59 7.20 2.31 4.70
CA PRO A 59 6.72 1.23 3.85
C PRO A 59 7.83 0.19 3.58
N PRO A 60 7.47 -0.99 3.05
CA PRO A 60 8.45 -1.98 2.66
C PRO A 60 9.49 -1.40 1.69
N ALA A 61 10.76 -1.73 1.90
CA ALA A 61 11.86 -1.28 1.04
C ALA A 61 12.00 -2.10 -0.26
N VAL A 62 11.26 -3.21 -0.35
CA VAL A 62 11.11 -4.01 -1.58
C VAL A 62 10.04 -3.37 -2.48
N PRO A 63 10.11 -3.50 -3.81
CA PRO A 63 9.16 -2.90 -4.72
C PRO A 63 7.82 -3.59 -4.59
N ILE A 64 6.79 -2.87 -5.00
CA ILE A 64 5.46 -3.41 -5.11
C ILE A 64 5.51 -4.54 -6.16
N PRO A 65 4.98 -5.74 -5.84
CA PRO A 65 4.88 -6.82 -6.82
C PRO A 65 4.23 -6.35 -8.12
N GLY A 66 4.67 -6.88 -9.25
CA GLY A 66 4.22 -6.42 -10.57
C GLY A 66 4.89 -5.14 -11.07
N HIS A 67 5.70 -4.46 -10.27
CA HIS A 67 6.63 -3.42 -10.74
C HIS A 67 8.04 -4.01 -10.71
N THR A 68 8.72 -4.03 -11.86
CA THR A 68 10.08 -4.57 -11.94
C THR A 68 11.04 -3.69 -11.12
N TRP A 69 11.99 -4.34 -10.43
CA TRP A 69 13.16 -3.68 -9.86
C TRP A 69 14.01 -3.10 -11.00
N HIS A 70 13.61 -1.97 -11.58
CA HIS A 70 14.31 -1.29 -12.68
C HIS A 70 15.10 -2.23 -13.63
N HIS A 71 14.38 -2.89 -14.53
CA HIS A 71 14.99 -3.25 -15.80
C HIS A 71 14.19 -2.53 -16.88
N SER A 72 14.76 -1.44 -17.39
CA SER A 72 14.48 -0.96 -18.73
C SER A 72 14.89 -2.07 -19.70
N SER A 73 14.02 -3.04 -19.88
CA SER A 73 14.12 -3.98 -20.98
C SER A 73 12.88 -3.75 -21.82
N GLU A 74 13.10 -3.18 -23.00
CA GLU A 74 12.14 -3.14 -24.09
C GLU A 74 11.68 -4.58 -24.36
N GLY A 75 10.61 -4.98 -23.67
CA GLY A 75 10.01 -6.30 -23.79
C GLY A 75 8.76 -6.22 -24.63
N SER A 76 8.62 -7.15 -25.57
CA SER A 76 7.44 -7.29 -26.44
C SER A 76 6.14 -7.23 -25.64
N PRO A 77 5.10 -6.49 -26.10
CA PRO A 77 3.85 -6.26 -25.37
C PRO A 77 3.07 -7.56 -25.02
N GLU A 78 3.41 -8.67 -25.66
CA GLU A 78 2.79 -9.98 -25.47
C GLU A 78 3.34 -10.73 -24.24
N SER A 79 4.63 -10.53 -23.94
CA SER A 79 5.29 -11.06 -22.73
C SER A 79 4.78 -10.35 -21.47
N THR A 80 4.58 -9.03 -21.53
CA THR A 80 4.05 -8.23 -20.43
C THR A 80 2.64 -8.65 -20.03
N ARG A 81 1.79 -9.00 -21.02
CA ARG A 81 0.42 -9.48 -20.77
C ARG A 81 0.36 -10.85 -20.10
N GLN A 82 1.26 -11.78 -20.47
CA GLN A 82 1.33 -13.10 -19.83
C GLN A 82 1.87 -13.04 -18.40
N THR A 83 2.84 -12.15 -18.10
CA THR A 83 3.33 -11.93 -16.74
C THR A 83 2.26 -11.32 -15.83
N LEU A 84 1.44 -10.39 -16.34
CA LEU A 84 0.31 -9.80 -15.61
C LEU A 84 -0.80 -10.81 -15.29
N GLN A 85 -1.07 -11.77 -16.20
CA GLN A 85 -2.05 -12.85 -15.96
C GLN A 85 -1.60 -13.87 -14.89
N GLN A 86 -0.30 -13.98 -14.59
CA GLN A 86 0.24 -14.83 -13.53
C GLN A 86 0.44 -14.11 -12.19
N THR A 87 0.09 -12.82 -12.12
CA THR A 87 0.26 -11.98 -10.92
C THR A 87 -0.93 -12.19 -9.97
N TYR A 88 -0.65 -12.46 -8.68
CA TYR A 88 -1.69 -12.65 -7.66
C TYR A 88 -2.63 -11.44 -7.59
N MET A 89 -3.94 -11.68 -7.81
CA MET A 89 -5.00 -10.67 -7.90
C MET A 89 -4.81 -9.62 -9.03
N GLY A 90 -4.01 -9.93 -10.06
CA GLY A 90 -3.77 -9.03 -11.19
C GLY A 90 -3.32 -7.63 -10.76
N ASP A 91 -3.95 -6.60 -11.31
CA ASP A 91 -3.64 -5.20 -11.00
C ASP A 91 -4.08 -4.76 -9.59
N THR A 92 -4.97 -5.51 -8.94
CA THR A 92 -5.58 -5.09 -7.66
C THR A 92 -4.56 -5.02 -6.54
N PHE A 93 -3.67 -6.01 -6.43
CA PHE A 93 -2.68 -6.02 -5.36
C PHE A 93 -1.69 -4.84 -5.47
N PRO A 94 -1.07 -4.56 -6.63
CA PRO A 94 -0.22 -3.39 -6.81
C PRO A 94 -0.96 -2.06 -6.54
N VAL A 95 -2.21 -1.95 -7.00
CA VAL A 95 -3.06 -0.78 -6.77
C VAL A 95 -3.31 -0.58 -5.26
N LEU A 96 -3.65 -1.65 -4.54
CA LEU A 96 -3.84 -1.63 -3.09
C LEU A 96 -2.57 -1.20 -2.35
N CYS A 97 -1.39 -1.67 -2.78
CA CYS A 97 -0.13 -1.30 -2.15
C CYS A 97 0.13 0.22 -2.24
N ARG A 98 -0.14 0.82 -3.41
CA ARG A 98 0.00 2.27 -3.60
C ARG A 98 -1.00 3.05 -2.74
N PHE A 99 -2.24 2.59 -2.70
CA PHE A 99 -3.28 3.15 -1.85
C PHE A 99 -2.90 3.13 -0.36
N TRP A 100 -2.51 1.97 0.15
CA TRP A 100 -2.14 1.81 1.54
C TRP A 100 -0.87 2.56 1.92
N ARG A 101 0.02 2.85 0.96
CA ARG A 101 1.16 3.75 1.18
C ARG A 101 0.71 5.20 1.43
N ILE A 102 -0.31 5.69 0.71
CA ILE A 102 -0.87 7.02 0.97
C ILE A 102 -1.54 7.05 2.35
N MET A 103 -2.38 6.04 2.63
CA MET A 103 -3.08 5.92 3.91
C MET A 103 -2.14 5.72 5.09
N HIS A 104 -0.98 5.10 4.88
CA HIS A 104 0.04 4.97 5.91
C HIS A 104 0.52 6.32 6.45
N GLU A 105 0.75 7.30 5.57
CA GLU A 105 1.14 8.66 5.99
C GLU A 105 0.02 9.35 6.77
N VAL A 106 -1.23 9.14 6.37
CA VAL A 106 -2.41 9.60 7.13
C VAL A 106 -2.42 8.97 8.52
N THR A 107 -2.27 7.65 8.60
CA THR A 107 -2.25 6.88 9.84
C THR A 107 -1.14 7.34 10.80
N LEU A 108 0.07 7.61 10.28
CA LEU A 108 1.17 8.14 11.09
C LEU A 108 0.80 9.49 11.71
N LYS A 109 0.30 10.42 10.89
CA LYS A 109 -0.06 11.75 11.36
C LYS A 109 -1.25 11.73 12.32
N TYR A 110 -2.22 10.84 12.11
CA TYR A 110 -3.44 10.78 12.92
C TYR A 110 -3.23 10.10 14.28
N TYR A 111 -2.40 9.05 14.33
CA TYR A 111 -2.32 8.19 15.52
C TYR A 111 -0.94 8.15 16.18
N ARG A 112 0.15 8.16 15.40
CA ARG A 112 1.51 8.09 15.96
C ARG A 112 1.97 9.44 16.48
N ASP A 113 1.80 10.47 15.66
CA ASP A 113 2.35 11.80 15.93
C ASP A 113 1.46 12.63 16.86
N GLN A 114 0.37 12.05 17.36
CA GLN A 114 -0.54 12.75 18.27
C GLN A 114 0.20 13.18 19.55
N PRO A 115 0.05 14.45 19.96
CA PRO A 115 0.65 14.95 21.20
C PRO A 115 0.09 14.20 22.41
N TYR A 116 0.87 14.18 23.49
CA TYR A 116 0.40 13.71 24.79
C TYR A 116 0.19 14.90 25.74
N PRO A 117 -0.99 15.05 26.37
CA PRO A 117 -2.18 14.20 26.26
C PRO A 117 -2.83 14.28 24.88
N ARG A 118 -3.54 13.22 24.45
CA ARG A 118 -4.19 13.17 23.14
C ARG A 118 -5.19 14.31 23.01
N GLU A 119 -4.97 15.17 22.04
CA GLU A 119 -5.91 16.23 21.68
C GLU A 119 -6.90 15.77 20.60
N GLY A 120 -7.92 16.59 20.34
CA GLY A 120 -8.84 16.34 19.23
C GLY A 120 -8.11 16.36 17.89
N LEU A 121 -8.53 15.52 16.93
CA LEU A 121 -7.86 15.43 15.62
C LEU A 121 -7.75 16.79 14.90
N SER A 122 -8.75 17.66 15.07
CA SER A 122 -8.78 19.00 14.47
C SER A 122 -7.73 19.97 15.01
N SER A 123 -7.15 19.73 16.20
CA SER A 123 -6.04 20.56 16.72
C SER A 123 -4.68 20.11 16.20
N HIS A 124 -4.54 18.84 15.83
CA HIS A 124 -3.29 18.23 15.38
C HIS A 124 -3.15 18.15 13.85
N ILE A 125 -4.27 17.96 13.14
CA ILE A 125 -4.31 17.82 11.69
C ILE A 125 -4.68 19.15 11.06
N THR A 126 -3.79 19.70 10.23
CA THR A 126 -4.08 20.92 9.50
C THR A 126 -4.98 20.62 8.31
N LEU A 127 -5.89 21.55 8.00
CA LEU A 127 -6.72 21.47 6.78
C LEU A 127 -5.86 21.31 5.52
N ALA A 128 -4.72 22.00 5.45
CA ALA A 128 -3.78 21.89 4.34
C ALA A 128 -3.21 20.47 4.17
N PHE A 129 -2.94 19.76 5.27
CA PHE A 129 -2.50 18.36 5.20
C PHE A 129 -3.63 17.45 4.71
N ALA A 130 -4.84 17.63 5.22
CA ALA A 130 -6.02 16.86 4.79
C ALA A 130 -6.31 17.06 3.30
N GLU A 131 -6.30 18.31 2.83
CA GLU A 131 -6.50 18.67 1.42
C GLU A 131 -5.41 18.09 0.52
N TYR A 132 -4.13 18.15 0.95
CA TYR A 132 -3.03 17.53 0.21
C TYR A 132 -3.24 16.03 0.04
N LYS A 133 -3.59 15.32 1.12
CA LYS A 133 -3.83 13.87 1.08
C LYS A 133 -5.06 13.50 0.27
N TYR A 134 -6.11 14.31 0.33
CA TYR A 134 -7.29 14.13 -0.51
C TYR A 134 -6.97 14.25 -2.00
N ARG A 135 -6.20 15.27 -2.40
CA ARG A 135 -5.73 15.43 -3.78
C ARG A 135 -4.82 14.28 -4.23
N GLU A 136 -3.95 13.80 -3.34
CA GLU A 136 -3.09 12.65 -3.62
C GLU A 136 -3.92 11.37 -3.86
N LEU A 137 -5.00 11.16 -3.10
CA LEU A 137 -5.95 10.07 -3.32
C LEU A 137 -6.70 10.22 -4.65
N ILE A 138 -7.13 11.43 -5.03
CA ILE A 138 -7.76 11.67 -6.35
C ILE A 138 -6.77 11.35 -7.47
N ALA A 139 -5.56 11.90 -7.41
CA ALA A 139 -4.53 11.67 -8.41
C ALA A 139 -4.20 10.17 -8.53
N TRP A 140 -4.14 9.44 -7.41
CA TRP A 140 -4.00 7.99 -7.44
C TRP A 140 -5.21 7.30 -8.10
N ALA A 141 -6.43 7.70 -7.78
CA ALA A 141 -7.65 7.13 -8.36
C ALA A 141 -7.73 7.32 -9.88
N GLU A 142 -7.23 8.44 -10.41
CA GLU A 142 -7.12 8.70 -11.84
C GLU A 142 -6.11 7.77 -12.56
N THR A 143 -5.17 7.17 -11.83
CA THR A 143 -4.21 6.18 -12.38
C THR A 143 -4.73 4.74 -12.38
N LEU A 144 -5.97 4.51 -11.95
CA LEU A 144 -6.52 3.16 -11.88
C LEU A 144 -6.74 2.57 -13.28
N PRO A 145 -6.26 1.33 -13.53
CA PRO A 145 -6.47 0.70 -14.82
C PRO A 145 -7.95 0.37 -15.01
N PRO A 146 -8.44 0.27 -16.28
CA PRO A 146 -9.84 -0.04 -16.55
C PRO A 146 -10.34 -1.35 -15.93
N SER A 147 -9.43 -2.30 -15.70
CA SER A 147 -9.68 -3.57 -14.98
C SER A 147 -10.19 -3.39 -13.54
N MET A 148 -9.93 -2.21 -12.95
CA MET A 148 -10.34 -1.86 -11.59
C MET A 148 -11.69 -1.15 -11.53
N VAL A 149 -12.26 -0.76 -12.67
CA VAL A 149 -13.60 -0.16 -12.73
C VAL A 149 -14.64 -1.24 -12.41
N ARG A 150 -15.57 -0.91 -11.51
CA ARG A 150 -16.64 -1.84 -11.13
C ARG A 150 -17.53 -2.15 -12.33
N SER A 151 -17.71 -3.43 -12.61
CA SER A 151 -18.65 -3.98 -13.59
C SER A 151 -19.37 -5.19 -12.99
N GLU A 152 -20.44 -5.65 -13.63
CA GLU A 152 -21.17 -6.86 -13.19
C GLU A 152 -20.29 -8.12 -13.19
N GLN A 153 -19.22 -8.12 -13.99
CA GLN A 153 -18.29 -9.23 -14.16
C GLN A 153 -16.98 -9.01 -13.39
N SER A 154 -16.91 -7.98 -12.53
CA SER A 154 -15.71 -7.71 -11.74
C SER A 154 -15.37 -8.90 -10.84
N PRO A 155 -14.11 -9.35 -10.82
CA PRO A 155 -13.64 -10.33 -9.86
C PRO A 155 -13.86 -9.88 -8.41
N HIS A 156 -14.07 -10.82 -7.49
CA HIS A 156 -14.32 -10.51 -6.07
C HIS A 156 -13.27 -9.58 -5.44
N HIS A 157 -12.00 -9.72 -5.82
CA HIS A 157 -10.94 -8.87 -5.30
C HIS A 157 -11.08 -7.40 -5.71
N VAL A 158 -11.60 -7.12 -6.91
CA VAL A 158 -11.90 -5.75 -7.37
C VAL A 158 -13.06 -5.17 -6.56
N LEU A 159 -14.09 -5.97 -6.25
CA LEU A 159 -15.22 -5.53 -5.44
C LEU A 159 -14.81 -5.20 -3.99
N VAL A 160 -13.96 -6.04 -3.38
CA VAL A 160 -13.41 -5.79 -2.04
C VAL A 160 -12.56 -4.51 -2.05
N PHE A 161 -11.73 -4.32 -3.08
CA PHE A 161 -10.95 -3.09 -3.24
C PHE A 161 -11.85 -1.84 -3.26
N GLN A 162 -12.90 -1.84 -4.09
CA GLN A 162 -13.83 -0.71 -4.21
C GLN A 162 -14.52 -0.38 -2.87
N TYR A 163 -14.88 -1.40 -2.10
CA TYR A 163 -15.47 -1.21 -0.77
C TYR A 163 -14.49 -0.56 0.20
N VAL A 164 -13.27 -1.08 0.28
CA VAL A 164 -12.23 -0.60 1.19
C VAL A 164 -11.79 0.83 0.83
N SER A 165 -11.61 1.14 -0.46
CA SER A 165 -11.20 2.48 -0.91
C SER A 165 -12.29 3.52 -0.64
N SER A 166 -13.56 3.16 -0.82
CA SER A 166 -14.70 4.06 -0.54
C SER A 166 -14.78 4.43 0.95
N ILE A 167 -14.61 3.45 1.86
CA ILE A 167 -14.65 3.71 3.30
C ILE A 167 -13.50 4.64 3.71
N ALA A 168 -12.29 4.39 3.20
CA ALA A 168 -11.14 5.20 3.54
C ALA A 168 -11.25 6.65 3.04
N THR A 169 -11.81 6.85 1.85
CA THR A 169 -12.08 8.19 1.30
C THR A 169 -13.08 8.94 2.18
N PHE A 170 -14.14 8.26 2.62
CA PHE A 170 -15.13 8.84 3.53
C PHE A 170 -14.51 9.24 4.88
N MET A 171 -13.56 8.45 5.41
CA MET A 171 -12.86 8.84 6.63
C MET A 171 -11.97 10.07 6.45
N THR A 172 -11.24 10.20 5.33
CA THR A 172 -10.48 11.45 5.10
C THR A 172 -11.37 12.67 4.97
N GLU A 173 -12.60 12.53 4.46
CA GLU A 173 -13.58 13.60 4.40
C GLU A 173 -14.23 13.89 5.77
N ALA A 174 -14.52 12.87 6.58
CA ALA A 174 -15.15 13.03 7.89
C ALA A 174 -14.25 13.68 8.96
N PHE A 175 -12.94 13.76 8.70
CA PHE A 175 -11.95 14.35 9.60
C PHE A 175 -11.38 15.70 9.09
N ALA A 176 -11.90 16.24 7.98
CA ALA A 176 -11.64 17.59 7.49
C ALA A 176 -12.71 18.58 7.99
#